data_AF-A0A2H3E661-F1
#
_entry.id   AF-A0A2H3E661-F1
#
_cell.length_a   1.000
_cell.length_b   1.000
_cell.length_c   1.000
_cell.angle_alpha   90.00
_cell.angle_beta   90.00
_cell.angle_gamma   90.00
#
_symmetry.space_group_name_H-M   'P 1'
#
loop_
_entity.id
_entity.type
_entity.pdbx_description
1 polymer ?
#
loop_
_entity_poly.entity_id
_entity_poly.type
_entity_poly.pdbx_seq_one_letter_code
_entity_poly.pdbx_strand_id
1 'polypeptide(L)' 'RPDITYVAIIKQAILSSPDRRLSLSEIYDWITTVYPFFSPATKSWKNSIRHTLSSYQCF' A
#
# COMPACT_ATOMS: atom_id res chain seq x y z
N ARG A 1 -15.49 -8.52 8.00
CA ARG A 1 -14.30 -8.33 7.15
C ARG A 1 -13.86 -6.89 7.39
N PRO A 2 -12.67 -6.59 7.93
CA PRO A 2 -12.32 -5.19 8.16
C PRO A 2 -12.30 -4.48 6.80
N ASP A 3 -13.16 -3.48 6.62
CA ASP A 3 -13.37 -2.75 5.36
C ASP A 3 -12.24 -1.75 5.10
N ILE A 4 -10.99 -2.21 5.21
CA ILE A 4 -9.82 -1.39 4.95
C ILE A 4 -9.58 -1.37 3.44
N THR A 5 -9.80 -0.21 2.83
CA THR A 5 -9.56 -0.01 1.40
C THR A 5 -8.07 0.09 1.11
N TYR A 6 -7.65 -0.24 -0.11
CA TYR A 6 -6.25 -0.06 -0.54
C TYR A 6 -5.78 1.40 -0.40
N VAL A 7 -6.67 2.37 -0.58
CA VAL A 7 -6.40 3.80 -0.34
C VAL A 7 -6.02 4.05 1.12
N ALA A 8 -6.75 3.46 2.08
CA ALA A 8 -6.45 3.61 3.50
C ALA A 8 -5.09 2.96 3.86
N ILE A 9 -4.80 1.79 3.29
CA ILE A 9 -3.51 1.10 3.48
C ILE A 9 -2.35 1.96 2.96
N ILE A 10 -2.46 2.49 1.74
CA ILE A 10 -1.44 3.35 1.14
C ILE A 10 -1.23 4.62 1.98
N LYS A 11 -2.32 5.26 2.43
CA LYS A 11 -2.23 6.43 3.32
C LYS A 11 -1.50 6.13 4.61
N GLN A 12 -1.80 5.00 5.25
CA GLN A 12 -1.11 4.60 6.49
C GLN A 12 0.38 4.36 6.23
N ALA A 13 0.74 3.71 5.12
CA ALA A 13 2.13 3.51 4.73
C ALA A 13 2.85 4.85 4.60
N ILE A 14 2.32 5.78 3.80
CA ILE A 14 2.91 7.10 3.57
C ILE A 14 3.01 7.90 4.88
N LEU A 15 1.97 7.88 5.72
CA LEU A 15 1.96 8.59 7.01
C LEU A 15 2.93 8.00 8.04
N SER A 16 3.31 6.73 7.89
CA SER A 16 4.31 6.09 8.75
C SER A 16 5.75 6.50 8.42
N SER A 17 5.98 7.04 7.20
CA SER A 17 7.28 7.55 6.79
C SER A 17 7.52 8.93 7.39
N PRO A 18 8.71 9.21 7.99
CA PRO A 18 9.04 10.53 8.51
C PRO A 18 9.00 11.62 7.43
N ASP A 19 9.33 11.25 6.18
CA ASP A 19 9.32 12.16 5.03
C ASP A 19 7.95 12.25 4.36
N ARG A 20 6.94 11.54 4.88
CA ARG A 20 5.57 11.44 4.32
C ARG A 20 5.58 11.07 2.84
N ARG A 21 6.57 10.28 2.43
CA ARG A 21 6.80 9.82 1.07
C ARG A 21 7.39 8.42 1.15
N LEU A 22 6.94 7.56 0.25
CA LEU A 22 7.44 6.21 0.05
C LEU A 22 7.38 5.89 -1.44
N SER A 23 8.40 5.19 -1.93
CA SER A 23 8.38 4.55 -3.23
C SER A 23 7.39 3.38 -3.25
N LEU A 24 7.02 2.94 -4.45
CA LEU A 24 6.15 1.78 -4.63
C LEU A 24 6.72 0.50 -3.97
N SER A 25 8.04 0.32 -3.98
CA SER A 25 8.69 -0.82 -3.34
C SER A 25 8.54 -0.76 -1.83
N GLU A 26 8.82 0.40 -1.23
CA GLU A 26 8.71 0.59 0.22
C GLU A 26 7.25 0.46 0.70
N ILE A 27 6.27 0.87 -0.13
CA ILE A 27 4.85 0.62 0.15
C ILE A 27 4.58 -0.89 0.19
N TYR A 28 5.12 -1.69 -0.73
CA TYR A 28 4.95 -3.14 -0.69
C TYR A 28 5.57 -3.75 0.57
N ASP A 29 6.79 -3.34 0.91
CA ASP A 29 7.53 -3.87 2.05
C ASP A 29 6.79 -3.53 3.36
N TRP A 30 6.34 -2.28 3.51
CA TRP A 30 5.52 -1.85 4.65
C TRP A 30 4.22 -2.66 4.76
N ILE A 31 3.49 -2.85 3.65
CA ILE A 31 2.25 -3.64 3.63
C ILE A 31 2.51 -5.08 4.08
N THR A 32 3.56 -5.72 3.57
CA THR A 32 3.89 -7.11 3.94
C THR A 32 4.34 -7.23 5.40
N THR A 33 4.89 -6.17 5.98
CA THR A 33 5.32 -6.10 7.38
C THR A 33 4.14 -5.89 8.32
N VAL A 34 3.24 -4.95 8.00
CA VAL A 34 2.09 -4.58 8.86
C VAL A 34 0.91 -5.53 8.70
N TYR A 35 0.75 -6.08 7.50
CA TYR A 35 -0.35 -6.96 7.14
C TYR A 35 0.21 -8.27 6.54
N PRO A 36 0.66 -9.22 7.39
CA PRO A 36 1.30 -10.46 6.94
C PRO A 36 0.44 -11.35 6.03
N PHE A 37 -0.87 -11.09 5.97
CA PHE A 37 -1.79 -11.76 5.05
C PHE A 37 -1.53 -11.38 3.58
N PHE A 38 -0.96 -10.21 3.32
CA PHE A 38 -0.52 -9.82 1.98
C PHE A 38 0.86 -10.44 1.72
N SER A 39 0.85 -11.63 1.10
CA SER A 39 2.09 -12.29 0.73
C SER A 39 2.82 -11.51 -0.37
N PRO A 40 4.16 -11.35 -0.28
CA PRO A 40 4.97 -10.75 -1.33
C PRO A 40 4.85 -11.47 -2.69
N ALA A 41 4.53 -12.77 -2.68
CA ALA A 41 4.38 -13.59 -3.88
C ALA A 41 3.05 -13.32 -4.61
N THR A 42 2.05 -12.75 -3.93
CA THR A 42 0.73 -12.53 -4.52
C THR A 42 0.73 -11.27 -5.38
N LYS A 43 0.52 -11.45 -6.69
CA LYS A 43 0.49 -10.33 -7.65
C LYS A 43 -0.81 -9.53 -7.60
N SER A 44 -1.92 -10.15 -7.21
CA SER A 44 -3.26 -9.54 -7.30
C SER A 44 -3.40 -8.24 -6.51
N TRP A 45 -2.99 -8.22 -5.24
CA TRP A 45 -3.07 -7.01 -4.42
C TRP A 45 -2.05 -5.94 -4.85
N LYS A 46 -0.85 -6.34 -5.30
CA LYS A 46 0.14 -5.42 -5.86
C LYS A 46 -0.40 -4.71 -7.11
N ASN A 47 -1.15 -5.42 -7.96
CA ASN A 47 -1.83 -4.82 -9.10
C ASN A 47 -2.87 -3.80 -8.66
N SER A 48 -3.68 -4.11 -7.64
CA SER A 48 -4.67 -3.19 -7.07
C SER A 48 -4.02 -1.94 -6.46
N ILE A 49 -2.87 -2.07 -5.79
CA ILE A 49 -2.11 -0.93 -5.24
C ILE A 49 -1.61 -0.02 -6.37
N ARG A 50 -1.01 -0.59 -7.42
CA ARG A 50 -0.56 0.21 -8.58
C ARG A 50 -1.71 0.93 -9.26
N HIS A 51 -2.81 0.23 -9.49
CA HIS A 51 -4.01 0.84 -10.08
C HIS A 51 -4.52 1.99 -9.19
N THR A 52 -4.58 1.79 -7.87
CA THR A 52 -5.01 2.82 -6.91
C THR A 52 -4.10 4.05 -6.98
N LEU A 53 -2.78 3.87 -6.95
CA LEU A 53 -1.83 4.99 -7.04
C LEU A 53 -1.93 5.75 -8.38
N SER A 54 -2.22 5.05 -9.48
CA SER A 54 -2.42 5.70 -10.79
C SER A 54 -3.79 6.37 -10.95
N SER A 55 -4.83 5.83 -10.31
CA SER A 55 -6.21 6.34 -10.43
C SER A 55 -6.48 7.54 -9.53
N TYR A 56 -5.77 7.66 -8.41
CA TYR A 56 -5.94 8.75 -7.46
C TYR A 56 -4.81 9.76 -7.63
N GLN A 57 -5.09 10.91 -8.25
CA GLN A 57 -4.15 12.05 -8.38
C GLN A 57 -3.72 12.69 -7.04
N CYS A 58 -4.20 12.15 -5.91
CA CYS A 58 -3.93 12.66 -4.56
C CYS A 58 -2.77 11.95 -3.85
N PHE A 59 -2.00 11.13 -4.57
CA PHE A 59 -0.80 10.46 -4.10
C PHE A 59 0.44 10.85 -4.90
#